data_AF-A1C6C2-F1
#
_entry.id   AF-A1C6C2-F1
#
_cell.length_a   1.000
_cell.length_b   1.000
_cell.length_c   1.000
_cell.angle_alpha   90.00
_cell.angle_beta   90.00
_cell.angle_gamma   90.00
#
_symmetry.space_group_name_H-M   'P 1'
#
loop_
_entity.id
_entity.type
_entity.pdbx_description
1 polymer ?
#
loop_
_entity_poly.entity_id
_entity_poly.type
_entity_poly.pdbx_seq_one_letter_code
_entity_poly.pdbx_strand_id
1 'polypeptide(L)'
;MLTLVLQRDNQIENLIPVLMLNEGIDCHEAMQLGFRLVQDIADAFHEVEASMRGTCHGSSSKVSKMFIEGCKNVAMGLTHWSYSGQRYFKPSEIGEGNVIKFKI
;
A
#
# COMPACT_ATOMS: atom_id res chain seq x y z
N MET A 1 28.26 1.25 9.37
CA MET A 1 27.76 2.57 9.80
C MET A 1 26.34 2.69 9.26
N LEU A 2 25.35 2.38 10.09
CA LEU A 2 23.93 2.35 9.73
C LEU A 2 23.34 3.72 10.11
N THR A 3 23.33 4.66 9.17
CA THR A 3 22.64 5.94 9.40
C THR A 3 21.23 5.81 8.85
N LEU A 4 20.34 5.23 9.67
CA LEU A 4 18.90 5.35 9.47
C LEU A 4 18.54 6.83 9.64
N VAL A 5 18.43 7.57 8.55
CA VAL A 5 17.79 8.88 8.58
C VAL A 5 16.28 8.66 8.66
N LEU A 6 15.79 8.25 9.85
CA LEU A 6 14.38 8.33 10.28
C LEU A 6 13.94 9.80 10.52
N GLN A 7 14.67 10.76 9.95
CA GLN A 7 14.74 12.12 10.44
C GLN A 7 13.88 13.07 9.63
N ARG A 8 12.59 12.75 9.50
CA ARG A 8 11.58 13.82 9.54
C ARG A 8 10.53 13.62 10.61
N ASP A 9 10.06 12.39 10.88
CA ASP A 9 8.90 12.22 11.78
C ASP A 9 8.97 11.08 12.82
N ASN A 10 10.10 10.39 13.06
CA ASN A 10 10.16 9.29 14.06
C ASN A 10 9.03 8.24 13.88
N GLN A 11 8.62 7.97 12.64
CA GLN A 11 7.56 6.99 12.36
C GLN A 11 8.09 5.57 12.48
N ILE A 12 8.20 5.09 13.71
CA ILE A 12 8.48 3.69 14.06
C ILE A 12 7.34 2.78 13.55
N GLU A 13 6.17 3.34 13.28
CA GLU A 13 4.97 2.66 12.77
C GLU A 13 4.99 2.38 11.25
N ASN A 14 6.16 2.42 10.60
CA ASN A 14 6.29 2.02 9.20
C ASN A 14 6.59 0.52 9.08
N LEU A 15 5.86 -0.17 8.19
CA LEU A 15 6.02 -1.61 7.93
C LEU A 15 7.47 -1.99 7.59
N ILE A 16 8.20 -1.16 6.86
CA ILE A 16 9.55 -1.50 6.37
C ILE A 16 10.55 -1.62 7.55
N PRO A 17 10.72 -0.62 8.44
CA PRO A 17 11.48 -0.79 9.67
C PRO A 17 11.06 -1.98 10.54
N VAL A 18 9.75 -2.27 10.63
CA VAL A 18 9.26 -3.43 11.40
C VAL A 18 9.71 -4.75 10.78
N LEU A 19 9.61 -4.89 9.46
CA LEU A 19 10.09 -6.07 8.74
C LEU A 19 11.61 -6.25 8.88
N MET A 20 12.38 -5.17 8.76
CA MET A 20 13.84 -5.21 8.96
C MET A 20 14.20 -5.69 10.37
N LEU A 21 13.51 -5.17 11.39
CA LEU A 21 13.77 -5.51 12.79
C LEU A 21 13.40 -6.97 13.12
N ASN A 22 12.24 -7.42 12.65
CA ASN A 22 11.69 -8.73 13.02
C ASN A 22 12.29 -9.88 12.21
N GLU A 23 12.55 -9.65 10.93
CA GLU A 23 13.05 -10.70 10.02
C GLU A 23 14.58 -10.66 9.86
N GLY A 24 15.25 -9.64 10.40
CA GLY A 24 16.70 -9.48 10.29
C GLY A 24 17.19 -9.23 8.86
N ILE A 25 16.32 -8.70 7.99
CA ILE A 25 16.57 -8.45 6.58
C ILE A 25 16.95 -6.99 6.31
N ASP A 26 17.58 -6.73 5.17
CA ASP A 26 17.94 -5.37 4.77
C ASP A 26 16.74 -4.55 4.25
N CYS A 27 16.96 -3.27 3.98
CA CYS A 27 15.91 -2.36 3.50
C CYS A 27 15.37 -2.76 2.12
N HIS A 28 16.22 -3.26 1.22
CA HIS A 28 15.81 -3.69 -0.11
C HIS A 28 14.91 -4.94 -0.04
N GLU A 29 15.33 -5.92 0.75
CA GLU A 29 14.57 -7.14 1.02
C GLU A 29 13.23 -6.83 1.72
N ALA A 30 13.24 -5.93 2.70
CA ALA A 30 12.03 -5.49 3.40
C ALA A 30 11.05 -4.77 2.46
N MET A 31 11.55 -3.93 1.55
CA MET A 31 10.73 -3.28 0.51
C MET A 31 10.10 -4.30 -0.45
N GLN A 32 10.86 -5.29 -0.91
CA GLN A 32 10.35 -6.36 -1.77
C GLN A 32 9.30 -7.23 -1.04
N LEU A 33 9.54 -7.53 0.24
CA LEU A 33 8.57 -8.25 1.06
C LEU A 33 7.29 -7.43 1.27
N GLY A 34 7.41 -6.15 1.63
CA GLY A 34 6.27 -5.24 1.75
C GLY A 34 5.45 -5.15 0.46
N PHE A 35 6.12 -5.10 -0.70
CA PHE A 35 5.43 -5.11 -1.99
C PHE A 35 4.65 -6.41 -2.23
N ARG A 36 5.25 -7.57 -1.93
CA ARG A 36 4.55 -8.86 -2.03
C ARG A 36 3.34 -8.94 -1.11
N LEU A 37 3.46 -8.49 0.14
CA LEU A 37 2.33 -8.44 1.08
C LEU A 37 1.17 -7.58 0.54
N VAL A 38 1.47 -6.46 -0.11
CA VAL A 38 0.43 -5.62 -0.75
C VAL A 38 -0.26 -6.35 -1.91
N GLN A 39 0.50 -7.14 -2.70
CA GLN A 39 -0.08 -7.98 -3.76
C GLN A 39 -1.00 -9.06 -3.18
N ASP A 40 -0.53 -9.78 -2.16
CA ASP A 40 -1.31 -10.83 -1.48
C ASP A 40 -2.62 -10.27 -0.90
N ILE A 41 -2.58 -9.06 -0.32
CA ILE A 41 -3.77 -8.36 0.19
C ILE A 41 -4.73 -7.98 -0.94
N ALA A 42 -4.21 -7.55 -2.09
CA ALA A 42 -5.05 -7.22 -3.25
C ALA A 42 -5.77 -8.45 -3.80
N ASP A 43 -5.07 -9.59 -3.87
CA ASP A 43 -5.65 -10.86 -4.30
C ASP A 43 -6.72 -11.34 -3.30
N ALA A 44 -6.41 -11.33 -2.00
CA ALA A 44 -7.37 -11.68 -0.95
C ALA A 44 -8.61 -10.77 -0.97
N PHE A 45 -8.46 -9.49 -1.31
CA PHE A 45 -9.58 -8.57 -1.47
C PHE A 45 -10.53 -9.03 -2.59
N HIS A 46 -10.00 -9.49 -3.72
CA HIS A 46 -10.79 -10.01 -4.83
C HIS A 46 -11.51 -11.31 -4.48
N GLU A 47 -10.87 -12.20 -3.70
CA GLU A 47 -11.49 -13.42 -3.19
C GLU A 47 -12.69 -13.11 -2.28
N VAL A 48 -12.52 -12.17 -1.35
CA VAL A 48 -13.59 -11.72 -0.45
C VAL A 48 -14.72 -11.08 -1.23
N GLU A 49 -14.42 -10.25 -2.24
CA GLU A 49 -15.42 -9.68 -3.14
C GLU A 49 -16.24 -10.78 -3.83
N ALA A 50 -15.58 -11.80 -4.41
CA ALA A 50 -16.24 -12.89 -5.10
C ALA A 50 -17.16 -13.67 -4.15
N SER A 51 -16.67 -13.96 -2.95
CA SER A 51 -17.44 -14.62 -1.88
C SER A 51 -18.69 -13.81 -1.48
N MET A 52 -18.52 -12.51 -1.18
CA MET A 52 -19.62 -11.63 -0.80
C MET A 52 -20.70 -11.49 -1.90
N ARG A 53 -20.28 -11.46 -3.17
CA ARG A 53 -21.21 -11.42 -4.31
C ARG A 53 -22.00 -12.73 -4.44
N GLY A 54 -21.39 -13.86 -4.11
CA GLY A 54 -22.04 -15.17 -4.11
C GLY A 54 -23.09 -15.35 -3.01
N THR A 55 -22.92 -14.69 -1.86
CA THR A 55 -23.78 -14.88 -0.68
C THR A 55 -24.92 -13.86 -0.52
N CYS A 56 -24.85 -12.71 -1.19
CA CYS A 56 -25.85 -11.63 -1.01
C CYS A 56 -26.94 -11.64 -2.09
N HIS A 57 -28.18 -11.97 -1.68
CA HIS A 57 -29.36 -11.99 -2.57
C HIS A 57 -30.42 -10.94 -2.16
N GLY A 58 -31.27 -10.54 -3.12
CA GLY A 58 -32.37 -9.59 -2.88
C GLY A 58 -31.90 -8.17 -2.56
N SER A 59 -32.60 -7.47 -1.65
CA SER A 59 -32.30 -6.07 -1.28
C SER A 59 -30.91 -5.87 -0.67
N SER A 60 -30.36 -6.90 -0.01
CA SER A 60 -28.99 -6.90 0.53
C SER A 60 -27.92 -6.78 -0.58
N SER A 61 -28.21 -7.25 -1.79
CA SER A 61 -27.29 -7.24 -2.93
C SER A 61 -26.89 -5.81 -3.34
N LYS A 62 -27.81 -4.84 -3.25
CA LYS A 62 -27.50 -3.44 -3.60
C LYS A 62 -26.56 -2.80 -2.57
N VAL A 63 -26.82 -3.03 -1.29
CA VAL A 63 -25.97 -2.52 -0.19
C VAL A 63 -24.57 -3.12 -0.27
N SER A 64 -24.46 -4.44 -0.45
CA SER A 64 -23.16 -5.11 -0.58
C SER A 64 -22.38 -4.63 -1.79
N LYS A 65 -23.03 -4.41 -2.94
CA LYS A 65 -22.38 -3.83 -4.13
C LYS A 65 -21.83 -2.43 -3.84
N MET A 66 -22.62 -1.56 -3.22
CA MET A 66 -22.17 -0.21 -2.87
C MET A 66 -21.03 -0.22 -1.85
N PHE A 67 -21.08 -1.13 -0.89
CA PHE A 67 -20.01 -1.31 0.09
C PHE A 67 -18.69 -1.75 -0.56
N ILE A 68 -18.73 -2.81 -1.37
CA ILE A 68 -17.54 -3.31 -2.10
C ILE A 68 -16.95 -2.21 -2.98
N GLU A 69 -17.79 -1.47 -3.70
CA GLU A 69 -17.35 -0.35 -4.54
C GLU A 69 -16.71 0.78 -3.71
N GLY A 70 -17.29 1.10 -2.55
CA GLY A 70 -16.72 2.05 -1.61
C GLY A 70 -15.31 1.63 -1.15
N CYS A 71 -15.11 0.36 -0.80
CA CYS A 71 -13.81 -0.16 -0.42
C CYS A 71 -12.77 -0.04 -1.54
N LYS A 72 -13.14 -0.36 -2.78
CA LYS A 72 -12.26 -0.19 -3.96
C LYS A 72 -11.87 1.27 -4.19
N ASN A 73 -12.86 2.17 -4.08
CA ASN A 73 -12.63 3.60 -4.25
C ASN A 73 -11.68 4.16 -3.19
N VAL A 74 -11.78 3.70 -1.94
CA VAL A 74 -10.82 4.07 -0.88
C VAL A 74 -9.41 3.58 -1.23
N ALA A 75 -9.25 2.31 -1.61
CA ALA A 75 -7.94 1.75 -1.96
C ALA A 75 -7.29 2.47 -3.16
N MET A 76 -8.05 2.69 -4.22
CA MET A 76 -7.60 3.44 -5.40
C MET A 76 -7.28 4.90 -5.07
N GLY A 77 -8.14 5.56 -4.29
CA GLY A 77 -7.95 6.95 -3.89
C GLY A 77 -6.69 7.14 -3.05
N LEU A 78 -6.44 6.26 -2.07
CA LEU A 78 -5.22 6.27 -1.26
C LEU A 78 -3.97 5.99 -2.09
N THR A 79 -4.05 5.05 -3.03
CA THR A 79 -2.94 4.75 -3.95
C THR A 79 -2.61 5.98 -4.80
N HIS A 80 -3.61 6.56 -5.47
CA HIS A 80 -3.43 7.76 -6.28
C HIS A 80 -2.86 8.91 -5.45
N TRP A 81 -3.45 9.19 -4.28
CA TRP A 81 -3.00 10.27 -3.40
C TRP A 81 -1.55 10.08 -2.91
N SER A 82 -1.12 8.84 -2.67
CA SER A 82 0.25 8.54 -2.24
C SER A 82 1.28 8.84 -3.34
N TYR A 83 0.93 8.63 -4.61
CA TYR A 83 1.81 8.93 -5.76
C TYR A 83 1.73 10.38 -6.24
N SER A 84 0.55 11.00 -6.20
CA SER A 84 0.35 12.38 -6.66
C SER A 84 0.61 13.41 -5.56
N GLY A 85 0.72 12.97 -4.31
CA GLY A 85 0.81 13.81 -3.13
C GLY A 85 2.21 14.42 -2.96
N GLN A 86 2.26 15.75 -2.95
CA GLN A 86 3.45 16.55 -2.63
C GLN A 86 4.01 16.31 -1.22
N ARG A 87 3.24 15.61 -0.37
CA ARG A 87 3.67 15.18 0.96
C ARG A 87 4.84 14.20 0.89
N TYR A 88 4.83 13.27 -0.08
CA TYR A 88 5.82 12.19 -0.18
C TYR A 88 6.80 12.39 -1.33
N PHE A 89 6.34 12.99 -2.44
CA PHE A 89 7.17 13.21 -3.62
C PHE A 89 7.00 14.63 -4.15
N LYS A 90 8.09 15.38 -4.24
CA LYS A 90 8.12 16.65 -4.97
C LYS A 90 8.20 16.37 -6.47
N PRO A 91 7.68 17.25 -7.35
CA PRO A 91 7.68 17.01 -8.79
C PRO A 91 9.11 16.93 -9.34
N SER A 92 10.05 17.58 -8.66
CA SER A 92 11.49 17.54 -8.96
C SER A 92 12.15 16.19 -8.64
N GLU A 93 11.50 15.30 -7.90
CA GLU A 93 12.04 14.00 -7.48
C GLU A 93 11.55 12.84 -8.37
N ILE A 94 10.57 13.11 -9.25
CA ILE A 94 10.02 12.16 -10.20
C ILE A 94 10.80 12.31 -11.52
N GLY A 95 11.59 11.30 -11.86
CA GLY A 95 12.37 11.27 -13.10
C GLY A 95 11.54 10.92 -14.33
N GLU A 96 12.20 10.90 -15.50
CA GLU A 96 11.59 10.44 -16.75
C GLU A 96 10.99 9.03 -16.58
N GLY A 97 9.80 8.82 -17.15
CA GLY A 97 9.06 7.55 -17.03
C GLY A 97 8.36 7.32 -15.70
N ASN A 98 8.13 8.36 -14.89
CA ASN A 98 7.55 8.27 -13.54
C ASN A 98 8.38 7.39 -12.59
N VAL A 99 9.71 7.39 -12.79
CA VAL A 99 10.65 6.61 -11.98
C VAL A 99 11.15 7.45 -10.82
N ILE A 100 11.04 6.91 -9.60
CA ILE A 100 11.57 7.53 -8.39
C ILE A 100 12.82 6.75 -7.98
N LYS A 101 13.97 7.44 -7.99
CA LYS A 101 15.26 6.84 -7.58
C LYS A 101 15.49 7.11 -6.10
N PHE A 102 15.36 6.08 -5.29
CA PHE A 102 15.76 6.13 -3.89
C PHE A 102 17.29 6.13 -3.80
N LYS A 103 17.86 7.16 -3.18
CA LYS A 103 19.26 7.12 -2.74
C LYS A 103 19.29 6.37 -1.41
N ILE A 104 19.88 5.18 -1.42
CA ILE A 104 20.23 4.42 -0.22
C ILE A 104 21.56 4.96 0.31
#